data_AF-A0A6P0PET6-F1
#
_entry.id   AF-A0A6P0PET6-F1
#
_cell.length_a   1.000
_cell.length_b   1.000
_cell.length_c   1.000
_cell.angle_alpha   90.00
_cell.angle_beta   90.00
_cell.angle_gamma   90.00
#
_symmetry.space_group_name_H-M   'P 1'
#
loop_
_entity.id
_entity.type
_entity.pdbx_description
1 polymer ?
#
loop_
_entity_poly.entity_id
_entity_poly.type
_entity_poly.pdbx_seq_one_letter_code
_entity_poly.pdbx_strand_id
1 'polypeptide(L)' 'MEVGTDRICAIILSLQSFSRLDESEVKIVDIHEGIESTLLILQNKLREKPEEKTIQIIKNYDSLPKV' A
#
# COMPACT_ATOMS: atom_id res chain seq x y z
N MET A 1 -2.66 -14.96 -18.51
CA MET A 1 -3.92 -14.20 -18.35
C MET A 1 -4.11 -13.77 -16.89
N GLU A 2 -3.03 -13.33 -16.21
CA GLU A 2 -2.99 -13.27 -14.73
C GLU A 2 -2.93 -11.84 -14.16
N VAL A 3 -2.47 -10.86 -14.95
CA VAL A 3 -2.18 -9.49 -14.48
C VAL A 3 -3.37 -8.78 -13.83
N GLY A 4 -4.59 -9.02 -14.32
CA GLY A 4 -5.81 -8.42 -13.76
C GLY A 4 -6.16 -8.99 -12.39
N THR A 5 -6.09 -10.31 -12.25
CA THR A 5 -6.39 -11.04 -11.02
C THR A 5 -5.36 -10.70 -9.94
N ASP A 6 -4.07 -10.72 -10.28
CA ASP A 6 -2.99 -10.40 -9.35
C ASP A 6 -3.14 -9.00 -8.76
N ARG A 7 -3.56 -8.05 -9.61
CA ARG A 7 -3.76 -6.67 -9.19
C ARG A 7 -4.97 -6.51 -8.27
N ILE A 8 -6.06 -7.22 -8.54
CA ILE A 8 -7.24 -7.21 -7.64
C ILE A 8 -6.87 -7.85 -6.29
N CYS A 9 -6.18 -8.98 -6.30
CA CYS A 9 -5.68 -9.63 -5.08
C CYS A 9 -4.80 -8.68 -4.26
N ALA A 10 -3.85 -8.00 -4.89
CA ALA A 10 -2.99 -7.02 -4.22
C ALA A 10 -3.80 -5.88 -3.58
N ILE A 11 -4.82 -5.35 -4.28
CA ILE A 11 -5.69 -4.30 -3.74
C ILE A 11 -6.48 -4.80 -2.52
N ILE A 12 -7.06 -5.99 -2.59
CA ILE A 12 -7.84 -6.58 -1.49
C ILE A 12 -6.95 -6.81 -0.26
N LEU A 13 -5.76 -7.37 -0.45
CA LEU A 13 -4.79 -7.59 0.63
C LEU A 13 -4.33 -6.27 1.27
N SER A 14 -4.02 -5.26 0.46
CA SER A 14 -3.68 -3.93 0.97
C SER A 14 -4.82 -3.29 1.75
N LEU A 15 -6.07 -3.46 1.31
CA LEU A 15 -7.25 -2.98 2.04
C LEU A 15 -7.41 -3.72 3.37
N GLN A 16 -7.22 -5.05 3.41
CA GLN A 16 -7.29 -5.83 4.64
C GLN A 16 -6.23 -5.37 5.65
N SER A 17 -4.98 -5.17 5.19
CA SER A 17 -3.88 -4.65 6.00
C SER A 17 -4.16 -3.22 6.51
N PHE A 18 -4.62 -2.33 5.63
CA PHE A 18 -4.92 -0.93 5.99
C PHE A 18 -6.08 -0.81 6.98
N SER A 19 -7.15 -1.58 6.79
CA SER A 19 -8.36 -1.53 7.60
C SER A 19 -8.26 -2.35 8.89
N ARG A 20 -7.22 -3.17 9.05
CA ARG A 20 -6.99 -4.06 10.20
C ARG A 20 -8.18 -5.00 10.47
N LEU A 21 -8.91 -5.38 9.42
CA LEU A 21 -10.19 -6.12 9.52
C LEU A 21 -10.06 -7.51 10.17
N ASP A 22 -8.85 -8.07 10.26
CA ASP A 22 -8.58 -9.43 10.74
C ASP A 22 -7.43 -9.50 11.76
N GLU A 23 -7.08 -8.36 12.35
CA GLU A 23 -5.92 -8.24 13.25
C GLU A 23 -6.38 -8.21 14.72
N SER A 24 -5.92 -9.18 15.52
CA SER A 24 -6.00 -9.11 16.99
C SER A 24 -5.34 -7.83 17.53
N GLU A 25 -5.83 -7.29 18.65
CA GLU A 25 -5.52 -5.92 19.14
C GLU A 25 -4.04 -5.53 19.17
N VAL A 26 -3.10 -6.49 19.31
CA VAL A 26 -1.66 -6.26 19.20
C VAL A 26 -1.01 -7.37 18.37
N LYS A 27 -0.27 -6.99 17.34
CA LYS A 27 0.58 -7.91 16.57
C LYS A 27 1.83 -7.20 16.07
N ILE A 28 2.87 -8.01 15.87
CA ILE A 28 4.11 -7.55 15.25
C ILE A 28 3.85 -7.29 13.77
N VAL A 29 4.14 -6.07 13.31
CA VAL A 29 3.92 -5.63 11.93
C VAL A 29 5.19 -5.12 11.26
N ASP A 30 5.21 -5.22 9.95
CA ASP A 30 6.17 -4.51 9.11
C ASP A 30 5.60 -3.15 8.74
N ILE A 31 6.24 -2.08 9.21
CA ILE A 31 5.81 -0.70 8.93
C ILE A 31 5.90 -0.39 7.43
N HIS A 32 6.90 -0.93 6.73
CA HIS A 32 7.05 -0.70 5.29
C HIS A 32 5.92 -1.33 4.51
N GLU A 33 5.46 -2.53 4.91
CA GLU A 33 4.32 -3.20 4.28
C GLU A 33 3.04 -2.35 4.39
N GLY A 34 2.81 -1.74 5.55
CA GLY A 34 1.67 -0.84 5.76
C GLY A 34 1.74 0.43 4.89
N ILE A 35 2.94 1.01 4.75
CA ILE A 35 3.17 2.18 3.88
C ILE A 35 2.95 1.81 2.41
N GLU A 36 3.52 0.70 1.94
CA GLU A 36 3.37 0.25 0.55
C GLU A 36 1.91 -0.09 0.21
N SER A 37 1.20 -0.75 1.12
CA SER A 37 -0.22 -1.02 0.96
C SER A 37 -1.05 0.26 0.83
N THR A 38 -0.72 1.27 1.62
CA THR A 38 -1.37 2.58 1.55
C THR A 38 -1.10 3.27 0.22
N LEU A 39 0.15 3.25 -0.26
CA LEU A 39 0.52 3.83 -1.56
C LEU A 39 -0.17 3.10 -2.73
N LEU A 40 -0.34 1.78 -2.64
CA LEU A 40 -1.06 0.99 -3.64
C LEU A 40 -2.53 1.40 -3.73
N ILE A 41 -3.21 1.56 -2.59
CA ILE A 41 -4.61 2.02 -2.53
C ILE A 41 -4.73 3.44 -3.13
N LEU A 42 -3.77 4.31 -2.84
CA LEU A 42 -3.76 5.69 -3.33
C LEU A 42 -3.27 5.82 -4.78
N GLN A 43 -2.92 4.73 -5.46
CA GLN A 43 -2.32 4.75 -6.80
C GLN A 43 -3.14 5.58 -7.80
N ASN A 44 -4.48 5.57 -7.73
CA ASN A 44 -5.33 6.36 -8.63
C ASN A 44 -5.16 7.89 -8.46
N LYS A 45 -4.79 8.33 -7.25
CA LYS A 45 -4.51 9.75 -6.95
C LYS A 45 -3.07 10.14 -7.24
N LEU A 46 -2.15 9.17 -7.21
CA LEU A 46 -0.72 9.37 -7.38
C LEU A 46 -0.27 9.28 -8.84
N ARG A 47 -1.06 8.64 -9.70
CA ARG A 47 -0.78 8.57 -11.14
C ARG A 47 -0.84 9.95 -11.77
N GLU A 48 0.12 10.21 -12.65
CA GLU A 48 0.13 11.40 -13.49
C GLU A 48 -1.15 11.44 -14.32
N LYS A 49 -1.91 12.54 -14.20
CA LYS A 49 -3.02 12.82 -15.09
C LYS A 49 -2.64 14.05 -15.93
N PRO A 50 -3.01 14.08 -17.22
CA PRO A 50 -2.69 15.21 -18.10
C PRO A 50 -3.16 16.58 -17.55
N GLU A 51 -4.20 16.58 -16.72
CA GLU A 51 -4.83 17.79 -16.20
C GLU A 51 -4.50 18.08 -14.72
N GLU A 52 -3.71 17.24 -14.06
CA GLU A 52 -3.38 17.38 -12.63
C GLU A 52 -1.86 17.47 -12.42
N LYS A 53 -1.44 18.17 -11.35
CA LYS A 53 -0.02 18.20 -10.96
C LYS A 53 0.41 16.80 -10.54
N THR A 54 1.48 16.28 -11.15
CA THR A 54 2.12 15.03 -10.73
C THR A 54 2.51 15.09 -9.26
N ILE A 55 2.14 14.06 -8.49
CA ILE A 55 2.65 13.85 -7.13
C ILE A 55 3.87 12.93 -7.23
N GLN A 56 5.05 13.47 -6.96
CA GLN A 56 6.26 12.67 -6.86
C GLN A 56 6.36 12.02 -5.48
N ILE A 57 6.53 10.69 -5.45
CA ILE A 57 6.81 9.96 -4.21
C ILE A 57 8.32 9.76 -4.09
N ILE A 58 8.89 10.18 -2.97
CA ILE A 58 10.29 9.95 -2.60
C ILE A 58 10.28 8.96 -1.43
N LYS A 59 10.87 7.77 -1.62
CA LYS A 59 10.95 6.72 -0.61
C LYS A 59 12.35 6.69 0.00
N ASN A 60 12.51 7.29 1.17
CA ASN A 60 13.76 7.29 1.94
C ASN A 60 13.53 6.47 3.21
N TYR A 61 13.52 5.15 3.08
CA TYR A 61 13.29 4.22 4.18
C TYR A 61 14.61 3.68 4.71
N ASP A 62 14.73 3.62 6.02
CA ASP A 62 15.80 2.88 6.70
C ASP A 62 15.34 1.44 6.97
N SER A 63 16.28 0.55 7.30
CA SER A 63 15.93 -0.78 7.76
C SER A 63 15.37 -0.72 9.18
N LEU A 64 14.06 -0.88 9.30
CA LEU A 64 13.35 -0.90 10.57
C LEU A 64 13.04 -2.35 10.97
N PRO A 65 13.14 -2.69 12.26
CA PRO A 65 12.67 -3.98 12.75
C PRO A 65 11.14 -4.02 12.68
N LYS A 66 10.58 -5.23 12.70
CA LYS A 66 9.14 -5.40 12.91
C LYS A 66 8.80 -5.03 14.35
N VAL A 67 7.70 -4.30 14.54
CA VAL A 67 7.27 -3.75 15.85
C VAL A 67 5.90 -4.26 16.26
#